data_AF-A0A412ZGX4-F1
#
_entry.id   AF-A0A412ZGX4-F1
#
_cell.length_a   1.000
_cell.length_b   1.000
_cell.length_c   1.000
_cell.angle_alpha   90.00
_cell.angle_beta   90.00
_cell.angle_gamma   90.00
#
_symmetry.space_group_name_H-M   'P 1'
#
loop_
_entity.id
_entity.type
_entity.pdbx_description
1 polymer ?
#
loop_
_entity_poly.entity_id
_entity_poly.type
_entity_poly.pdbx_seq_one_letter_code
_entity_poly.pdbx_strand_id
1 'polypeptide(L)'
;MKKILILLILILSIKSSFVTYGQVWNFDMTKPQPKYNDEVGYGYDRNTSAVSEKQKHPMFFSVKVPEGDYKVTVTIGNKQYAGVTVLRAETRRLVVERMTTKKGELRDVTFNVNVRTPYIDGKNTVGLQMRERKDWGWDNRLTLEFNGNSPAVSHIRIESNHPKMKIWLCGNSTVTDQDNEPYTSWGQILPYWFDENVAVENMAMSGLRTTSFIEQNRLAKIVQEVKCGDYVLIEFGHNDEKDDIPGSGAWYNFTYNLKKFIDYLRPKGAHIILATPTERRNFINGKICGTHGEYPVAIRTLAERECLPLIDLTKSTTELYNAMGDSLSKRLFVHFPANSYSGQDKELKDDTHSNAFGAYEICKLVVMGLKSNNVELVKYLRSNWRDFHYYNYDDWQKFYWPMTPINKLEKPAGD
;
A
#
# COMPACT_ATOMS: atom_id res chain seq x y z
N MET A 1 46.76 27.70 -56.48
CA MET A 1 46.01 27.93 -55.22
C MET A 1 45.01 26.81 -55.04
N LYS A 2 45.25 25.91 -54.08
CA LYS A 2 44.39 24.76 -53.76
C LYS A 2 43.16 25.25 -52.99
N LYS A 3 41.94 24.93 -53.45
CA LYS A 3 40.71 25.09 -52.67
C LYS A 3 40.55 23.85 -51.79
N ILE A 4 40.56 24.04 -50.47
CA ILE A 4 40.28 23.01 -49.47
C ILE A 4 38.75 22.87 -49.40
N LEU A 5 38.24 21.68 -49.75
CA LEU A 5 36.84 21.31 -49.56
C LEU A 5 36.75 20.59 -48.20
N ILE A 6 36.15 21.24 -47.21
CA ILE A 6 35.85 20.62 -45.91
C ILE A 6 34.61 19.77 -46.08
N LEU A 7 34.77 18.45 -46.02
CA LEU A 7 33.68 17.47 -45.99
C LEU A 7 33.18 17.36 -44.53
N LEU A 8 32.01 17.93 -44.22
CA LEU A 8 31.33 17.67 -42.94
C LEU A 8 30.75 16.25 -42.98
N ILE A 9 31.29 15.35 -42.16
CA ILE A 9 30.70 14.03 -41.90
C ILE A 9 29.61 14.23 -40.85
N LEU A 10 28.35 14.16 -41.30
CA LEU A 10 27.18 14.12 -40.42
C LEU A 10 27.10 12.72 -39.79
N ILE A 11 27.53 12.56 -38.54
CA ILE A 11 27.32 11.33 -37.78
C ILE A 11 25.85 11.30 -37.36
N LEU A 12 25.00 10.61 -38.13
CA LEU A 12 23.68 10.22 -37.64
C LEU A 12 23.87 9.20 -36.51
N SER A 13 23.66 9.63 -35.27
CA SER A 13 23.42 8.71 -34.15
C SER A 13 22.11 7.96 -34.41
N ILE A 14 22.21 6.76 -34.94
CA ILE A 14 21.13 5.78 -34.92
C ILE A 14 20.91 5.41 -33.45
N LYS A 15 19.91 6.02 -32.80
CA LYS A 15 19.37 5.50 -31.55
C LYS A 15 18.67 4.19 -31.89
N SER A 16 19.41 3.08 -31.84
CA SER A 16 18.84 1.75 -31.83
C SER A 16 17.93 1.65 -30.60
N SER A 17 16.63 1.77 -30.82
CA SER A 17 15.62 1.48 -29.81
C SER A 17 15.59 -0.04 -29.67
N PHE A 18 16.46 -0.59 -28.83
CA PHE A 18 16.28 -1.96 -28.37
C PHE A 18 14.97 -1.99 -27.59
N VAL A 19 13.93 -2.59 -28.18
CA VAL A 19 12.80 -3.07 -27.39
C VAL A 19 13.38 -4.18 -26.52
N THR A 20 13.74 -3.86 -25.29
CA THR A 20 14.05 -4.87 -24.29
C THR A 20 12.75 -5.61 -24.04
N TYR A 21 12.61 -6.81 -24.59
CA TYR A 21 11.57 -7.72 -24.14
C TYR A 21 11.80 -7.94 -22.65
N GLY A 22 10.93 -7.37 -21.81
CA GLY A 22 11.05 -7.47 -20.36
C GLY A 22 11.13 -8.94 -19.96
N GLN A 23 11.93 -9.23 -18.93
CA GLN A 23 12.01 -10.58 -18.38
C GLN A 23 10.61 -11.02 -17.94
N VAL A 24 10.21 -12.22 -18.34
CA VAL A 24 8.94 -12.83 -17.96
C VAL A 24 9.24 -14.04 -17.09
N TRP A 25 8.68 -14.06 -15.89
CA TRP A 25 8.72 -15.23 -15.01
C TRP A 25 7.38 -15.96 -15.10
N ASN A 26 7.41 -17.25 -15.40
CA ASN A 26 6.22 -18.10 -15.50
C ASN A 26 6.40 -19.35 -14.63
N PHE A 27 5.42 -19.62 -13.77
CA PHE A 27 5.46 -20.74 -12.84
C PHE A 27 4.16 -21.55 -12.92
N ASP A 28 4.28 -22.80 -13.38
CA ASP A 28 3.22 -23.78 -13.26
C ASP A 28 3.18 -24.29 -11.81
N MET A 29 2.23 -23.77 -11.04
CA MET A 29 2.08 -24.09 -9.61
C MET A 29 1.49 -25.50 -9.39
N THR A 30 1.11 -26.20 -10.46
CA THR A 30 0.73 -27.63 -10.39
C THR A 30 1.93 -28.58 -10.41
N LYS A 31 3.14 -28.05 -10.68
CA LYS A 31 4.40 -28.79 -10.62
C LYS A 31 5.14 -28.52 -9.31
N PRO A 32 6.05 -29.44 -8.90
CA PRO A 32 6.93 -29.16 -7.77
C PRO A 32 7.71 -27.86 -7.99
N GLN A 33 7.72 -27.00 -6.97
CA GLN A 33 8.50 -25.78 -6.94
C GLN A 33 9.55 -25.87 -5.81
N PRO A 34 10.73 -25.24 -5.96
CA PRO A 34 11.77 -25.28 -4.95
C PRO A 34 11.38 -24.46 -3.72
N LYS A 35 12.15 -24.59 -2.63
CA LYS A 35 12.17 -23.57 -1.58
C LYS A 35 12.96 -22.36 -2.08
N TYR A 36 12.47 -21.16 -1.76
CA TYR A 36 13.15 -19.93 -2.12
C TYR A 36 14.57 -19.91 -1.56
N ASN A 37 15.51 -19.52 -2.42
CA ASN A 37 16.85 -19.08 -2.06
C ASN A 37 17.36 -18.13 -3.14
N ASP A 38 18.33 -17.28 -2.80
CA ASP A 38 18.79 -16.21 -3.70
C ASP A 38 19.56 -16.70 -4.93
N GLU A 39 20.08 -17.93 -4.92
CA GLU A 39 20.79 -18.54 -6.05
C GLU A 39 19.82 -19.00 -7.13
N VAL A 40 18.74 -19.68 -6.72
CA VAL A 40 17.65 -20.10 -7.62
C VAL A 40 16.79 -18.90 -8.02
N GLY A 41 16.60 -17.94 -7.10
CA GLY A 41 15.87 -16.71 -7.35
C GLY A 41 14.35 -16.85 -7.36
N TYR A 42 13.78 -18.00 -7.02
CA TYR A 42 12.34 -18.17 -6.81
C TYR A 42 12.02 -19.38 -5.92
N GLY A 43 10.80 -19.46 -5.40
CA GLY A 43 10.29 -20.65 -4.73
C GLY A 43 9.36 -20.35 -3.57
N TYR A 44 8.97 -21.41 -2.86
CA TYR A 44 8.22 -21.29 -1.61
C TYR A 44 9.06 -20.64 -0.52
N ASP A 45 8.56 -19.56 0.07
CA ASP A 45 9.25 -18.80 1.11
C ASP A 45 8.56 -19.01 2.48
N ARG A 46 9.15 -18.47 3.55
CA ARG A 46 8.58 -18.47 4.93
C ARG A 46 8.24 -19.86 5.46
N ASN A 47 9.04 -20.86 5.08
CA ASN A 47 8.83 -22.26 5.45
C ASN A 47 7.45 -22.80 5.04
N THR A 48 6.83 -22.19 4.03
CA THR A 48 5.59 -22.71 3.45
C THR A 48 5.89 -23.72 2.35
N SER A 49 4.85 -24.39 1.86
CA SER A 49 4.96 -25.44 0.85
C SER A 49 3.71 -25.47 -0.02
N ALA A 50 3.79 -26.23 -1.11
CA ALA A 50 2.73 -26.36 -2.09
C ALA A 50 1.38 -26.74 -1.44
N VAL A 51 0.31 -26.11 -1.91
CA VAL A 51 -1.04 -26.55 -1.59
C VAL A 51 -1.38 -27.81 -2.39
N SER A 52 -1.92 -28.82 -1.72
CA SER A 52 -2.44 -30.04 -2.32
C SER A 52 -3.86 -30.34 -1.82
N GLU A 53 -4.52 -31.34 -2.40
CA GLU A 53 -5.81 -31.82 -1.88
C GLU A 53 -5.75 -32.17 -0.39
N LYS A 54 -4.60 -32.65 0.09
CA LYS A 54 -4.36 -33.07 1.47
C LYS A 54 -3.80 -31.96 2.38
N GLN A 55 -3.20 -30.91 1.81
CA GLN A 55 -2.53 -29.85 2.57
C GLN A 55 -2.94 -28.48 2.01
N LYS A 56 -3.90 -27.84 2.67
CA LYS A 56 -4.58 -26.62 2.23
C LYS A 56 -4.22 -25.40 3.08
N HIS A 57 -2.96 -25.29 3.47
CA HIS A 57 -2.49 -24.19 4.30
C HIS A 57 -2.09 -22.97 3.45
N PRO A 58 -2.11 -21.76 4.04
CA PRO A 58 -1.58 -20.58 3.37
C PRO A 58 -0.11 -20.75 2.98
N MET A 59 0.31 -20.13 1.87
CA MET A 59 1.69 -20.21 1.38
C MET A 59 2.21 -18.88 0.84
N PHE A 60 3.54 -18.75 0.87
CA PHE A 60 4.28 -17.66 0.25
C PHE A 60 5.08 -18.17 -0.93
N PHE A 61 5.03 -17.44 -2.04
CA PHE A 61 5.89 -17.67 -3.18
C PHE A 61 6.62 -16.38 -3.54
N SER A 62 7.95 -16.44 -3.53
CA SER A 62 8.81 -15.28 -3.77
C SER A 62 9.57 -15.46 -5.07
N VAL A 63 9.80 -14.34 -5.77
CA VAL A 63 10.59 -14.28 -7.00
C VAL A 63 11.53 -13.09 -6.91
N LYS A 64 12.82 -13.35 -7.04
CA LYS A 64 13.85 -12.33 -7.09
C LYS A 64 13.72 -11.54 -8.38
N VAL A 65 13.43 -10.26 -8.25
CA VAL A 65 13.22 -9.34 -9.37
C VAL A 65 13.93 -8.01 -9.09
N PRO A 66 14.35 -7.26 -10.12
CA PRO A 66 14.81 -5.89 -9.93
C PRO A 66 13.73 -5.01 -9.29
N GLU A 67 14.13 -3.89 -8.70
CA GLU A 67 13.20 -2.83 -8.30
C GLU A 67 12.36 -2.35 -9.51
N GLY A 68 11.06 -2.17 -9.31
CA GLY A 68 10.14 -1.73 -10.36
C GLY A 68 8.69 -2.16 -10.14
N ASP A 69 7.86 -1.82 -11.12
CA ASP A 69 6.45 -2.18 -11.15
C ASP A 69 6.24 -3.42 -12.03
N TYR A 70 5.42 -4.36 -11.57
CA TYR A 70 5.19 -5.64 -12.22
C TYR A 70 3.70 -5.90 -12.43
N LYS A 71 3.34 -6.42 -13.61
CA LYS A 71 2.02 -6.92 -13.94
C LYS A 71 2.04 -8.40 -13.58
N VAL A 72 1.25 -8.76 -12.58
CA VAL A 72 1.17 -10.13 -12.07
C VAL A 72 -0.17 -10.70 -12.48
N THR A 73 -0.13 -11.79 -13.26
CA THR A 73 -1.30 -12.59 -13.61
C THR A 73 -1.24 -13.90 -12.84
N VAL A 74 -2.28 -14.19 -12.07
CA VAL A 74 -2.42 -15.44 -11.32
C VAL A 74 -3.64 -16.19 -11.82
N THR A 75 -3.46 -17.46 -12.18
CA THR A 75 -4.59 -18.36 -12.44
C THR A 75 -5.02 -19.02 -11.13
N ILE A 76 -6.12 -18.54 -10.55
CA ILE A 76 -6.72 -19.05 -9.32
C ILE A 76 -7.63 -20.24 -9.65
N GLY A 77 -7.52 -21.30 -8.86
CA GLY A 77 -8.29 -22.54 -9.01
C GLY A 77 -7.42 -23.79 -9.11
N ASN A 78 -8.06 -24.95 -9.12
CA ASN A 78 -7.38 -26.24 -9.18
C ASN A 78 -8.27 -27.30 -9.85
N LYS A 79 -7.65 -28.22 -10.62
CA LYS A 79 -8.37 -29.31 -11.30
C LYS A 79 -8.92 -30.39 -10.35
N GLN A 80 -8.33 -30.53 -9.15
CA GLN A 80 -8.60 -31.64 -8.24
C GLN A 80 -9.59 -31.30 -7.13
N TYR A 81 -9.68 -30.03 -6.72
CA TYR A 81 -10.54 -29.59 -5.61
C TYR A 81 -11.09 -28.17 -5.81
N ALA A 82 -12.16 -27.83 -5.09
CA ALA A 82 -12.71 -26.48 -5.04
C ALA A 82 -11.88 -25.55 -4.15
N GLY A 83 -11.64 -24.32 -4.57
CA GLY A 83 -10.77 -23.36 -3.89
C GLY A 83 -11.53 -22.22 -3.21
N VAL A 84 -10.95 -21.71 -2.13
CA VAL A 84 -11.29 -20.41 -1.52
C VAL A 84 -9.97 -19.70 -1.29
N THR A 85 -9.70 -18.68 -2.11
CA THR A 85 -8.39 -18.02 -2.17
C THR A 85 -8.54 -16.53 -1.91
N VAL A 86 -7.66 -15.98 -1.09
CA VAL A 86 -7.37 -14.55 -0.94
C VAL A 86 -5.91 -14.39 -1.33
N LEU A 87 -5.60 -13.35 -2.10
CA LEU A 87 -4.23 -13.07 -2.54
C LEU A 87 -3.77 -11.74 -1.97
N ARG A 88 -2.59 -11.76 -1.35
CA ARG A 88 -1.86 -10.56 -0.94
C ARG A 88 -0.49 -10.53 -1.60
N ALA A 89 0.06 -9.34 -1.75
CA ALA A 89 1.41 -9.14 -2.26
C ALA A 89 2.27 -8.38 -1.24
N GLU A 90 3.58 -8.58 -1.30
CA GLU A 90 4.57 -7.90 -0.48
C GLU A 90 4.24 -8.02 1.02
N THR A 91 4.15 -6.88 1.71
CA THR A 91 3.78 -6.78 3.12
C THR A 91 2.25 -6.74 3.25
N ARG A 92 1.60 -7.87 2.90
CA ARG A 92 0.15 -8.11 3.04
C ARG A 92 -0.76 -7.14 2.28
N ARG A 93 -0.30 -6.50 1.19
CA ARG A 93 -1.13 -5.66 0.34
C ARG A 93 -2.25 -6.47 -0.30
N LEU A 94 -3.50 -6.07 -0.10
CA LEU A 94 -4.63 -6.79 -0.68
C LEU A 94 -4.63 -6.61 -2.20
N VAL A 95 -4.68 -7.71 -2.96
CA VAL A 95 -4.75 -7.66 -4.43
C VAL A 95 -5.90 -8.50 -4.98
N VAL A 96 -6.36 -9.51 -4.25
CA VAL A 96 -7.59 -10.26 -4.56
C VAL A 96 -8.30 -10.60 -3.25
N GLU A 97 -9.57 -10.21 -3.15
CA GLU A 97 -10.48 -10.62 -2.08
C GLU A 97 -10.82 -12.13 -2.14
N ARG A 98 -11.83 -12.54 -1.37
CA ARG A 98 -12.34 -13.91 -1.37
C ARG A 98 -12.80 -14.35 -2.76
N MET A 99 -11.98 -15.14 -3.43
CA MET A 99 -12.33 -15.83 -4.66
C MET A 99 -12.65 -17.29 -4.40
N THR A 100 -13.89 -17.68 -4.70
CA THR A 100 -14.32 -19.09 -4.68
C THR A 100 -14.29 -19.66 -6.10
N THR A 101 -13.70 -20.85 -6.24
CA THR A 101 -13.67 -21.64 -7.48
C THR A 101 -14.20 -23.04 -7.23
N LYS A 102 -14.99 -23.57 -8.18
CA LYS A 102 -15.38 -24.98 -8.19
C LYS A 102 -14.19 -25.86 -8.56
N LYS A 103 -14.26 -27.16 -8.26
CA LYS A 103 -13.30 -28.14 -8.78
C LYS A 103 -13.26 -28.06 -10.31
N GLY A 104 -12.07 -27.93 -10.89
CA GLY A 104 -11.89 -27.80 -12.34
C GLY A 104 -12.03 -26.38 -12.88
N GLU A 105 -12.54 -25.44 -12.09
CA GLU A 105 -12.66 -24.04 -12.47
C GLU A 105 -11.34 -23.31 -12.27
N LEU A 106 -10.92 -22.58 -13.31
CA LEU A 106 -9.74 -21.73 -13.31
C LEU A 106 -10.16 -20.31 -13.70
N ARG A 107 -9.63 -19.31 -13.01
CA ARG A 107 -9.89 -17.90 -13.29
C ARG A 107 -8.60 -17.11 -13.20
N ASP A 108 -8.33 -16.32 -14.23
CA ASP A 108 -7.21 -15.39 -14.21
C ASP A 108 -7.59 -14.10 -13.48
N VAL A 109 -6.67 -13.64 -12.65
CA VAL A 109 -6.72 -12.31 -12.03
C VAL A 109 -5.42 -11.61 -12.34
N THR A 110 -5.52 -10.31 -12.62
CA THR A 110 -4.37 -9.50 -12.96
C THR A 110 -4.33 -8.25 -12.10
N PHE A 111 -3.15 -7.90 -11.60
CA PHE A 111 -2.94 -6.77 -10.70
C PHE A 111 -1.50 -6.25 -10.83
N ASN A 112 -1.27 -5.04 -10.34
CA ASN A 112 0.07 -4.46 -10.25
C ASN A 112 0.71 -4.77 -8.90
N VAL A 113 2.02 -5.05 -8.89
CA VAL A 113 2.84 -5.12 -7.68
C VAL A 113 4.08 -4.25 -7.87
N ASN A 114 4.27 -3.30 -6.96
CA ASN A 114 5.49 -2.51 -6.86
C ASN A 114 6.48 -3.19 -5.90
N VAL A 115 7.69 -3.47 -6.39
CA VAL A 115 8.85 -3.93 -5.61
C VAL A 115 9.83 -2.77 -5.51
N ARG A 116 10.26 -2.42 -4.29
CA ARG A 116 11.14 -1.28 -4.02
C ARG A 116 12.29 -1.66 -3.11
N THR A 117 13.41 -0.97 -3.28
CA THR A 117 14.59 -1.09 -2.44
C THR A 117 14.92 0.24 -1.78
N PRO A 118 15.73 0.25 -0.70
CA PRO A 118 16.16 1.50 -0.08
C PRO A 118 17.10 2.33 -0.95
N TYR A 119 17.58 1.80 -2.08
CA TYR A 119 18.49 2.52 -2.95
C TYR A 119 17.79 3.74 -3.58
N ILE A 120 18.52 4.86 -3.69
CA ILE A 120 18.08 6.07 -4.39
C ILE A 120 19.09 6.40 -5.48
N ASP A 121 20.36 6.55 -5.10
CA ASP A 121 21.47 6.82 -6.01
C ASP A 121 22.79 6.34 -5.40
N GLY A 122 23.92 6.59 -6.07
CA GLY A 122 25.25 6.17 -5.61
C GLY A 122 25.73 6.77 -4.27
N LYS A 123 24.98 7.70 -3.66
CA LYS A 123 25.30 8.36 -2.39
C LYS A 123 24.19 8.22 -1.35
N ASN A 124 22.94 8.13 -1.78
CA ASN A 124 21.77 8.22 -0.90
C ASN A 124 20.99 6.90 -0.86
N THR A 125 20.51 6.57 0.34
CA THR A 125 19.54 5.50 0.58
C THR A 125 18.43 5.98 1.52
N VAL A 126 17.27 5.34 1.45
CA VAL A 126 16.19 5.53 2.41
C VAL A 126 16.63 4.99 3.77
N GLY A 127 16.50 5.83 4.80
CA GLY A 127 16.82 5.49 6.18
C GLY A 127 15.77 4.57 6.81
N LEU A 128 15.88 3.26 6.60
CA LEU A 128 14.95 2.29 7.17
C LEU A 128 15.05 2.19 8.71
N GLN A 129 13.90 2.14 9.37
CA GLN A 129 13.82 1.89 10.82
C GLN A 129 14.19 0.42 11.14
N MET A 130 14.61 0.13 12.38
CA MET A 130 15.01 -1.25 12.76
C MET A 130 13.88 -2.27 12.58
N ARG A 131 12.63 -1.87 12.85
CA ARG A 131 11.44 -2.70 12.60
C ARG A 131 11.24 -2.96 11.10
N GLU A 132 11.35 -1.90 10.30
CA GLU A 132 11.13 -1.93 8.85
C GLU A 132 12.16 -2.76 8.09
N ARG A 133 13.40 -2.84 8.59
CA ARG A 133 14.44 -3.73 8.03
C ARG A 133 14.10 -5.21 8.13
N LYS A 134 13.13 -5.58 8.99
CA LYS A 134 12.65 -6.96 9.13
C LYS A 134 11.44 -7.23 8.22
N ASP A 135 10.81 -6.18 7.71
CA ASP A 135 9.66 -6.22 6.82
C ASP A 135 10.11 -6.59 5.40
N TRP A 136 9.16 -6.99 4.57
CA TRP A 136 9.44 -7.58 3.24
C TRP A 136 9.01 -6.65 2.12
N GLY A 137 8.86 -5.36 2.44
CA GLY A 137 8.49 -4.32 1.48
C GLY A 137 9.68 -3.55 0.93
N TRP A 138 10.90 -3.80 1.40
CA TRP A 138 12.12 -3.07 1.04
C TRP A 138 13.27 -4.01 0.63
N ASP A 139 12.97 -4.96 -0.24
CA ASP A 139 13.94 -5.92 -0.77
C ASP A 139 13.80 -6.10 -2.30
N ASN A 140 14.50 -7.07 -2.87
CA ASN A 140 14.48 -7.37 -4.30
C ASN A 140 13.65 -8.63 -4.62
N ARG A 141 12.57 -8.87 -3.86
CA ARG A 141 11.72 -10.05 -4.02
C ARG A 141 10.26 -9.66 -4.14
N LEU A 142 9.65 -9.97 -5.28
CA LEU A 142 8.21 -9.97 -5.40
C LEU A 142 7.66 -11.16 -4.62
N THR A 143 6.85 -10.91 -3.60
CA THR A 143 6.33 -11.94 -2.70
C THR A 143 4.81 -12.00 -2.78
N LEU A 144 4.25 -13.19 -3.03
CA LEU A 144 2.80 -13.43 -3.05
C LEU A 144 2.38 -14.33 -1.89
N GLU A 145 1.34 -13.94 -1.16
CA GLU A 145 0.67 -14.74 -0.13
C GLU A 145 -0.65 -15.31 -0.69
N PHE A 146 -0.70 -16.63 -0.85
CA PHE A 146 -1.92 -17.36 -1.17
C PHE A 146 -2.57 -17.86 0.12
N ASN A 147 -3.69 -17.26 0.50
CA ASN A 147 -4.39 -17.53 1.75
C ASN A 147 -5.86 -17.91 1.50
N GLY A 148 -6.63 -18.20 2.55
CA GLY A 148 -8.01 -18.68 2.51
C GLY A 148 -8.13 -20.11 3.06
N ASN A 149 -9.37 -20.59 3.20
CA ASN A 149 -9.64 -21.91 3.79
C ASN A 149 -9.14 -23.09 2.94
N SER A 150 -8.98 -22.86 1.62
CA SER A 150 -8.47 -23.85 0.68
C SER A 150 -7.84 -23.11 -0.50
N PRO A 151 -6.68 -22.45 -0.32
CA PRO A 151 -6.07 -21.63 -1.35
C PRO A 151 -5.79 -22.49 -2.60
N ALA A 152 -6.06 -21.97 -3.79
CA ALA A 152 -5.93 -22.71 -5.03
C ALA A 152 -5.27 -21.84 -6.09
N VAL A 153 -4.06 -22.20 -6.51
CA VAL A 153 -3.32 -21.54 -7.58
C VAL A 153 -2.79 -22.57 -8.55
N SER A 154 -2.93 -22.30 -9.84
CA SER A 154 -2.44 -23.16 -10.92
C SER A 154 -1.29 -22.54 -11.69
N HIS A 155 -1.24 -21.22 -11.82
CA HIS A 155 -0.19 -20.53 -12.58
C HIS A 155 0.10 -19.16 -12.01
N ILE A 156 1.36 -18.74 -12.09
CA ILE A 156 1.81 -17.36 -11.82
C ILE A 156 2.61 -16.88 -13.02
N ARG A 157 2.27 -15.70 -13.53
CA ARG A 157 3.03 -14.98 -14.55
C ARG A 157 3.35 -13.58 -14.04
N ILE A 158 4.63 -13.22 -14.08
CA ILE A 158 5.14 -11.91 -13.67
C ILE A 158 5.85 -11.30 -14.86
N GLU A 159 5.49 -10.05 -15.16
CA GLU A 159 6.04 -9.27 -16.26
C GLU A 159 6.38 -7.88 -15.75
N SER A 160 7.49 -7.29 -16.21
CA SER A 160 7.71 -5.86 -16.00
C SER A 160 6.52 -5.07 -16.53
N ASN A 161 6.09 -4.07 -15.78
CA ASN A 161 4.96 -3.21 -16.15
C ASN A 161 5.39 -1.76 -16.26
N HIS A 162 4.67 -1.05 -17.11
CA HIS A 162 4.77 0.39 -17.27
C HIS A 162 3.37 0.96 -17.03
N PRO A 163 2.95 1.04 -15.75
CA PRO A 163 1.64 1.58 -15.42
C PRO A 163 1.52 2.99 -15.99
N LYS A 164 0.29 3.38 -16.37
CA LYS A 164 0.00 4.71 -16.89
C LYS A 164 0.30 5.80 -15.88
N MET A 165 0.15 5.49 -14.59
CA MET A 165 0.44 6.37 -13.46
C MET A 165 0.73 5.56 -12.21
N LYS A 166 1.48 6.14 -11.29
CA LYS A 166 1.76 5.59 -9.96
C LYS A 166 1.16 6.46 -8.87
N ILE A 167 0.64 5.84 -7.81
CA ILE A 167 0.25 6.48 -6.57
C ILE A 167 1.37 6.27 -5.55
N TRP A 168 1.99 7.36 -5.10
CA TRP A 168 2.95 7.39 -4.01
C TRP A 168 2.22 7.74 -2.71
N LEU A 169 2.28 6.85 -1.71
CA LEU A 169 1.66 7.11 -0.41
C LEU A 169 2.69 7.59 0.59
N CYS A 170 2.48 8.78 1.16
CA CYS A 170 3.30 9.36 2.21
C CYS A 170 2.48 9.41 3.50
N GLY A 171 2.98 8.81 4.58
CA GLY A 171 2.31 8.88 5.87
C GLY A 171 2.94 8.05 6.98
N ASN A 172 2.11 7.69 7.96
CA ASN A 172 2.52 7.05 9.20
C ASN A 172 1.88 5.65 9.39
N SER A 173 1.63 5.23 10.63
CA SER A 173 1.05 3.92 10.96
C SER A 173 -0.36 3.71 10.40
N THR A 174 -1.14 4.75 10.15
CA THR A 174 -2.49 4.66 9.56
C THR A 174 -2.47 4.43 8.04
N VAL A 175 -1.30 4.60 7.40
CA VAL A 175 -1.10 4.50 5.95
C VAL A 175 -0.21 3.30 5.55
N THR A 176 0.84 3.03 6.33
CA THR A 176 1.90 2.04 6.04
C THR A 176 1.39 0.63 5.80
N ASP A 177 2.15 -0.17 5.07
CA ASP A 177 1.94 -1.62 5.09
C ASP A 177 2.26 -2.16 6.50
N GLN A 178 1.41 -3.04 7.03
CA GLN A 178 1.58 -3.71 8.32
C GLN A 178 1.89 -5.20 8.08
N ASP A 179 3.08 -5.64 8.46
CA ASP A 179 3.56 -7.01 8.26
C ASP A 179 2.80 -8.02 9.13
N ASN A 180 2.27 -7.58 10.27
CA ASN A 180 1.68 -8.43 11.30
C ASN A 180 0.20 -8.17 11.57
N GLU A 181 -0.54 -9.25 11.83
CA GLU A 181 -1.88 -9.19 12.41
C GLU A 181 -1.83 -8.68 13.86
N PRO A 182 -2.88 -8.02 14.38
CA PRO A 182 -4.14 -7.66 13.72
C PRO A 182 -4.11 -6.35 12.92
N TYR A 183 -2.99 -5.64 12.91
CA TYR A 183 -2.91 -4.30 12.37
C TYR A 183 -2.98 -4.32 10.84
N THR A 184 -3.72 -3.38 10.27
CA THR A 184 -3.80 -3.13 8.83
C THR A 184 -4.17 -1.68 8.63
N SER A 185 -3.62 -1.07 7.60
CA SER A 185 -3.77 0.35 7.30
C SER A 185 -4.39 0.53 5.93
N TRP A 186 -5.02 1.69 5.67
CA TRP A 186 -5.78 1.86 4.43
C TRP A 186 -4.89 1.81 3.18
N GLY A 187 -3.64 2.25 3.27
CA GLY A 187 -2.69 2.22 2.15
C GLY A 187 -2.34 0.81 1.69
N GLN A 188 -2.38 -0.17 2.62
CA GLN A 188 -2.21 -1.59 2.33
C GLN A 188 -3.38 -2.18 1.54
N ILE A 189 -4.56 -1.56 1.59
CA ILE A 189 -5.76 -2.01 0.87
C ILE A 189 -5.87 -1.35 -0.51
N LEU A 190 -5.38 -0.12 -0.67
CA LEU A 190 -5.53 0.68 -1.89
C LEU A 190 -5.18 -0.05 -3.22
N PRO A 191 -4.12 -0.90 -3.31
CA PRO A 191 -3.80 -1.62 -4.53
C PRO A 191 -4.94 -2.52 -5.06
N TYR A 192 -5.83 -2.98 -4.17
CA TYR A 192 -6.96 -3.82 -4.54
C TYR A 192 -7.94 -3.10 -5.48
N TRP A 193 -8.08 -1.78 -5.34
CA TRP A 193 -9.14 -1.03 -6.02
C TRP A 193 -8.80 -0.63 -7.45
N PHE A 194 -7.54 -0.72 -7.85
CA PHE A 194 -7.09 -0.32 -9.18
C PHE A 194 -6.67 -1.52 -10.05
N ASP A 195 -6.87 -1.37 -11.36
CA ASP A 195 -6.37 -2.32 -12.36
C ASP A 195 -4.84 -2.16 -12.59
N GLU A 196 -4.27 -2.92 -13.52
CA GLU A 196 -2.83 -2.92 -13.76
C GLU A 196 -2.25 -1.61 -14.35
N ASN A 197 -3.12 -0.67 -14.77
CA ASN A 197 -2.69 0.64 -15.29
C ASN A 197 -2.22 1.58 -14.17
N VAL A 198 -2.50 1.25 -12.90
CA VAL A 198 -2.07 2.05 -11.76
C VAL A 198 -1.22 1.19 -10.82
N ALA A 199 -0.01 1.67 -10.52
CA ALA A 199 0.80 1.11 -9.44
C ALA A 199 0.60 1.90 -8.15
N VAL A 200 0.78 1.24 -7.01
CA VAL A 200 0.78 1.89 -5.69
C VAL A 200 2.09 1.57 -4.99
N GLU A 201 2.82 2.62 -4.62
CA GLU A 201 4.07 2.54 -3.88
C GLU A 201 3.90 3.20 -2.51
N ASN A 202 3.85 2.37 -1.47
CA ASN A 202 3.63 2.82 -0.10
C ASN A 202 4.96 3.16 0.59
N MET A 203 5.22 4.46 0.72
CA MET A 203 6.43 5.01 1.34
C MET A 203 6.24 5.31 2.83
N ALA A 204 5.00 5.21 3.33
CA ALA A 204 4.67 5.42 4.73
C ALA A 204 5.37 4.40 5.64
N MET A 205 5.57 4.80 6.90
CA MET A 205 6.07 3.90 7.93
C MET A 205 5.56 4.30 9.30
N SER A 206 5.27 3.32 10.16
CA SER A 206 4.84 3.56 11.54
C SER A 206 5.77 4.51 12.29
N GLY A 207 5.19 5.43 13.08
CA GLY A 207 5.91 6.42 13.87
C GLY A 207 6.49 7.61 13.08
N LEU A 208 6.35 7.65 11.74
CA LEU A 208 6.85 8.79 10.98
C LEU A 208 6.02 10.06 11.19
N ARG A 209 6.76 11.17 11.09
CA ARG A 209 6.29 12.55 11.03
C ARG A 209 6.70 13.13 9.68
N THR A 210 6.18 14.29 9.33
CA THR A 210 6.64 15.03 8.15
C THR A 210 8.16 15.27 8.19
N THR A 211 8.71 15.62 9.36
CA THR A 211 10.15 15.83 9.59
C THR A 211 10.95 14.55 9.33
N SER A 212 10.64 13.46 10.02
CA SER A 212 11.42 12.22 9.93
C SER A 212 11.26 11.53 8.58
N PHE A 213 10.14 11.72 7.88
CA PHE A 213 9.97 11.25 6.50
C PHE A 213 10.97 11.92 5.54
N ILE A 214 11.19 13.23 5.69
CA ILE A 214 12.17 13.98 4.90
C ILE A 214 13.59 13.58 5.29
N GLU A 215 13.90 13.54 6.59
CA GLU A 215 15.24 13.20 7.10
C GLU A 215 15.68 11.77 6.73
N GLN A 216 14.73 10.84 6.61
CA GLN A 216 14.99 9.47 6.15
C GLN A 216 15.08 9.33 4.63
N ASN A 217 15.18 10.43 3.88
CA ASN A 217 15.29 10.45 2.42
C ASN A 217 14.12 9.80 1.66
N ARG A 218 12.97 9.57 2.30
CA ARG A 218 11.80 8.99 1.61
C ARG A 218 11.25 9.94 0.56
N LEU A 219 11.13 11.22 0.90
CA LEU A 219 10.75 12.25 -0.07
C LEU A 219 11.79 12.36 -1.20
N ALA A 220 13.08 12.23 -0.88
CA ALA A 220 14.13 12.26 -1.89
C ALA A 220 13.99 11.10 -2.90
N LYS A 221 13.68 9.87 -2.43
CA LYS A 221 13.39 8.73 -3.30
C LYS A 221 12.21 9.02 -4.24
N ILE A 222 11.10 9.53 -3.69
CA ILE A 222 9.93 9.89 -4.50
C ILE A 222 10.32 10.94 -5.55
N VAL A 223 10.99 12.03 -5.16
CA VAL A 223 11.40 13.10 -6.07
C VAL A 223 12.33 12.60 -7.19
N GLN A 224 13.14 11.58 -6.90
CA GLN A 224 14.04 10.97 -7.87
C GLN A 224 13.30 10.10 -8.90
N GLU A 225 12.23 9.42 -8.50
CA GLU A 225 11.58 8.37 -9.30
C GLU A 225 10.20 8.75 -9.87
N VAL A 226 9.55 9.75 -9.27
CA VAL A 226 8.22 10.23 -9.67
C VAL A 226 8.24 10.75 -11.10
N LYS A 227 7.24 10.36 -11.87
CA LYS A 227 7.04 10.79 -13.25
C LYS A 227 5.94 11.85 -13.34
N CYS A 228 5.99 12.66 -14.40
CA CYS A 228 4.90 13.57 -14.71
C CYS A 228 3.58 12.78 -14.88
N GLY A 229 2.52 13.20 -14.21
CA GLY A 229 1.23 12.51 -14.18
C GLY A 229 1.07 11.48 -13.05
N ASP A 230 2.13 11.16 -12.30
CA ASP A 230 1.99 10.38 -11.06
C ASP A 230 1.26 11.18 -9.99
N TYR A 231 0.68 10.48 -9.02
CA TYR A 231 -0.01 11.05 -7.88
C TYR A 231 0.76 10.85 -6.60
N VAL A 232 0.81 11.87 -5.75
CA VAL A 232 1.40 11.75 -4.41
C VAL A 232 0.34 12.12 -3.37
N LEU A 233 -0.11 11.13 -2.60
CA LEU A 233 -1.05 11.30 -1.50
C LEU A 233 -0.27 11.46 -0.20
N ILE A 234 -0.53 12.55 0.52
CA ILE A 234 0.21 12.93 1.72
C ILE A 234 -0.75 13.01 2.91
N GLU A 235 -0.63 12.06 3.85
CA GLU A 235 -1.39 12.04 5.10
C GLU A 235 -0.45 11.99 6.31
N PHE A 236 -0.43 13.06 7.10
CA PHE A 236 0.31 13.16 8.36
C PHE A 236 -0.51 13.89 9.43
N GLY A 237 -0.01 13.95 10.66
CA GLY A 237 -0.68 14.61 11.79
C GLY A 237 -0.59 13.80 13.08
N HIS A 238 -0.89 12.49 13.03
CA HIS A 238 -0.93 11.61 14.21
C HIS A 238 0.31 11.66 15.09
N ASN A 239 1.50 11.74 14.49
CA ASN A 239 2.77 11.78 15.22
C ASN A 239 3.33 13.19 15.35
N ASP A 240 3.03 14.06 14.39
CA ASP A 240 3.47 15.46 14.37
C ASP A 240 2.82 16.27 15.50
N GLU A 241 1.62 15.91 15.95
CA GLU A 241 0.92 16.54 17.09
C GLU A 241 1.58 16.29 18.45
N LYS A 242 2.49 15.31 18.50
CA LYS A 242 3.20 14.93 19.72
C LYS A 242 4.55 15.62 19.85
N ASP A 243 4.95 16.40 18.84
CA ASP A 243 6.20 17.15 18.91
C ASP A 243 6.05 18.28 19.94
N ASP A 244 6.87 18.24 20.97
CA ASP A 244 6.91 19.20 22.09
C ASP A 244 8.14 20.11 22.06
N ILE A 245 8.95 20.00 21.00
CA ILE A 245 10.16 20.81 20.83
C ILE A 245 9.85 22.24 20.38
N PRO A 246 10.66 23.25 20.76
CA PRO A 246 10.48 24.62 20.27
C PRO A 246 10.43 24.69 18.75
N GLY A 247 9.38 25.31 18.21
CA GLY A 247 9.13 25.32 16.76
C GLY A 247 8.43 24.06 16.25
N SER A 248 7.83 23.23 17.09
CA SER A 248 6.81 22.29 16.67
C SER A 248 5.45 22.99 16.46
N GLY A 249 4.44 22.25 16.00
CA GLY A 249 3.07 22.72 15.86
C GLY A 249 2.54 22.74 14.43
N ALA A 250 1.22 22.68 14.33
CA ALA A 250 0.47 22.57 13.07
C ALA A 250 0.82 23.69 12.07
N TRP A 251 0.88 24.94 12.54
CA TRP A 251 1.04 26.14 11.70
C TRP A 251 2.50 26.52 11.41
N TYR A 252 3.48 25.78 11.93
CA TYR A 252 4.89 26.07 11.74
C TYR A 252 5.64 24.88 11.12
N ASN A 253 6.40 24.08 11.89
CA ASN A 253 7.24 23.02 11.31
C ASN A 253 6.44 22.01 10.47
N PHE A 254 5.22 21.67 10.91
CA PHE A 254 4.36 20.73 10.18
C PHE A 254 3.99 21.24 8.78
N THR A 255 3.33 22.40 8.69
CA THR A 255 2.94 22.99 7.39
C THR A 255 4.14 23.44 6.56
N TYR A 256 5.24 23.87 7.19
CA TYR A 256 6.51 24.14 6.51
C TYR A 256 7.04 22.89 5.82
N ASN A 257 7.05 21.74 6.50
CA ASN A 257 7.48 20.49 5.89
C ASN A 257 6.53 20.04 4.79
N LEU A 258 5.21 20.09 4.99
CA LEU A 258 4.24 19.83 3.91
C LEU A 258 4.47 20.72 2.69
N LYS A 259 4.83 21.99 2.89
CA LYS A 259 5.21 22.90 1.80
C LYS A 259 6.46 22.44 1.05
N LYS A 260 7.46 21.85 1.73
CA LYS A 260 8.61 21.22 1.05
C LYS A 260 8.21 20.07 0.14
N PHE A 261 7.29 19.19 0.57
CA PHE A 261 6.76 18.14 -0.31
C PHE A 261 6.21 18.76 -1.59
N ILE A 262 5.38 19.81 -1.44
CA ILE A 262 4.78 20.52 -2.56
C ILE A 262 5.83 21.11 -3.50
N ASP A 263 6.82 21.81 -2.94
CA ASP A 263 7.85 22.50 -3.72
C ASP A 263 8.80 21.54 -4.45
N TYR A 264 9.07 20.35 -3.90
CA TYR A 264 9.92 19.38 -4.58
C TYR A 264 9.17 18.54 -5.62
N LEU A 265 7.88 18.29 -5.43
CA LEU A 265 7.08 17.42 -6.31
C LEU A 265 6.41 18.19 -7.46
N ARG A 266 6.01 19.45 -7.24
CA ARG A 266 5.33 20.27 -8.27
C ARG A 266 6.18 20.45 -9.54
N PRO A 267 7.51 20.71 -9.48
CA PRO A 267 8.35 20.79 -10.68
C PRO A 267 8.52 19.47 -11.43
N LYS A 268 8.22 18.33 -10.79
CA LYS A 268 8.24 17.00 -11.42
C LYS A 268 6.97 16.70 -12.22
N GLY A 269 5.97 17.57 -12.16
CA GLY A 269 4.67 17.35 -12.79
C GLY A 269 3.80 16.31 -12.07
N ALA A 270 4.06 16.06 -10.79
CA ALA A 270 3.25 15.16 -9.98
C ALA A 270 1.94 15.86 -9.53
N HIS A 271 0.85 15.10 -9.50
CA HIS A 271 -0.43 15.51 -8.93
C HIS A 271 -0.43 15.28 -7.42
N ILE A 272 -0.32 16.37 -6.66
CA ILE A 272 -0.21 16.32 -5.21
C ILE A 272 -1.61 16.39 -4.60
N ILE A 273 -1.93 15.46 -3.71
CA ILE A 273 -3.20 15.40 -2.97
C ILE A 273 -2.88 15.40 -1.48
N LEU A 274 -3.39 16.38 -0.76
CA LEU A 274 -3.30 16.38 0.70
C LEU A 274 -4.46 15.58 1.30
N ALA A 275 -4.19 14.85 2.36
CA ALA A 275 -5.21 14.20 3.16
C ALA A 275 -5.03 14.58 4.63
N THR A 276 -6.13 14.93 5.30
CA THR A 276 -6.13 15.10 6.75
C THR A 276 -5.94 13.74 7.44
N PRO A 277 -5.40 13.65 8.67
CA PRO A 277 -5.25 12.36 9.35
C PRO A 277 -6.62 11.67 9.57
N THR A 278 -6.64 10.35 9.59
CA THR A 278 -7.83 9.60 10.03
C THR A 278 -8.17 9.97 11.47
N GLU A 279 -9.46 10.05 11.82
CA GLU A 279 -9.84 10.37 13.20
C GLU A 279 -9.55 9.19 14.14
N ARG A 280 -9.31 9.47 15.43
CA ARG A 280 -9.22 8.42 16.46
C ARG A 280 -10.61 8.08 17.01
N ARG A 281 -10.79 6.86 17.48
CA ARG A 281 -12.01 6.44 18.17
C ARG A 281 -12.04 7.01 19.59
N ASN A 282 -12.44 8.28 19.72
CA ASN A 282 -12.57 8.96 21.00
C ASN A 282 -14.00 9.47 21.20
N PHE A 283 -14.86 8.64 21.79
CA PHE A 283 -16.26 8.99 22.05
C PHE A 283 -16.42 9.74 23.37
N ILE A 284 -17.04 10.93 23.32
CA ILE A 284 -17.47 11.70 24.47
C ILE A 284 -18.96 12.00 24.29
N ASN A 285 -19.79 11.59 25.26
CA ASN A 285 -21.24 11.77 25.22
C ASN A 285 -21.90 11.24 23.92
N GLY A 286 -21.43 10.08 23.45
CA GLY A 286 -21.99 9.40 22.27
C GLY A 286 -21.58 9.98 20.91
N LYS A 287 -20.64 10.95 20.88
CA LYS A 287 -20.08 11.49 19.63
C LYS A 287 -18.55 11.44 19.64
N ILE A 288 -17.97 11.29 18.47
CA ILE A 288 -16.53 11.45 18.28
C ILE A 288 -16.10 12.87 18.63
N CYS A 289 -15.07 12.97 19.47
CA CYS A 289 -14.37 14.19 19.81
C CYS A 289 -12.94 14.11 19.28
N GLY A 290 -12.61 14.99 18.33
CA GLY A 290 -11.31 14.96 17.66
C GLY A 290 -10.15 15.17 18.61
N THR A 291 -9.04 14.45 18.36
CA THR A 291 -7.84 14.49 19.21
C THR A 291 -6.65 15.19 18.53
N HIS A 292 -6.82 15.60 17.27
CA HIS A 292 -5.73 16.08 16.41
C HIS A 292 -5.43 17.59 16.49
N GLY A 293 -6.07 18.30 17.43
CA GLY A 293 -5.91 19.75 17.57
C GLY A 293 -6.10 20.51 16.25
N GLU A 294 -5.17 21.40 15.94
CA GLU A 294 -5.24 22.26 14.74
C GLU A 294 -4.69 21.61 13.46
N TYR A 295 -4.11 20.41 13.53
CA TYR A 295 -3.44 19.78 12.39
C TYR A 295 -4.37 19.56 11.17
N PRO A 296 -5.62 19.06 11.33
CA PRO A 296 -6.55 18.95 10.21
C PRO A 296 -6.89 20.32 9.60
N VAL A 297 -7.02 21.37 10.41
CA VAL A 297 -7.32 22.73 9.93
C VAL A 297 -6.14 23.31 9.16
N ALA A 298 -4.91 23.08 9.64
CA ALA A 298 -3.70 23.50 8.96
C ALA A 298 -3.54 22.84 7.58
N ILE A 299 -3.87 21.54 7.45
CA ILE A 299 -3.87 20.83 6.16
C ILE A 299 -4.92 21.40 5.21
N ARG A 300 -6.16 21.60 5.68
CA ARG A 300 -7.24 22.21 4.87
C ARG A 300 -6.83 23.58 4.33
N THR A 301 -6.29 24.42 5.21
CA THR A 301 -5.84 25.78 4.86
C THR A 301 -4.68 25.74 3.87
N LEU A 302 -3.72 24.84 4.04
CA LEU A 302 -2.62 24.67 3.11
C LEU A 302 -3.11 24.19 1.73
N ALA A 303 -4.03 23.22 1.69
CA ALA A 303 -4.61 22.72 0.44
C ALA A 303 -5.30 23.84 -0.34
N GLU A 304 -6.12 24.66 0.33
CA GLU A 304 -6.77 25.82 -0.29
C GLU A 304 -5.76 26.84 -0.81
N ARG A 305 -4.79 27.24 0.02
CA ARG A 305 -3.76 28.23 -0.34
C ARG A 305 -2.91 27.79 -1.54
N GLU A 306 -2.59 26.50 -1.62
CA GLU A 306 -1.74 25.93 -2.67
C GLU A 306 -2.56 25.39 -3.86
N CYS A 307 -3.88 25.57 -3.83
CA CYS A 307 -4.85 25.09 -4.82
C CYS A 307 -4.71 23.59 -5.10
N LEU A 308 -4.55 22.79 -4.04
CA LEU A 308 -4.39 21.34 -4.12
C LEU A 308 -5.71 20.62 -3.80
N PRO A 309 -5.98 19.48 -4.48
CA PRO A 309 -6.99 18.52 -4.07
C PRO A 309 -6.83 18.11 -2.60
N LEU A 310 -7.96 17.95 -1.90
CA LEU A 310 -8.01 17.54 -0.51
C LEU A 310 -8.91 16.32 -0.33
N ILE A 311 -8.41 15.32 0.39
CA ILE A 311 -9.23 14.24 0.96
C ILE A 311 -9.38 14.49 2.46
N ASP A 312 -10.56 14.97 2.88
CA ASP A 312 -10.84 15.25 4.29
C ASP A 312 -11.22 13.96 5.05
N LEU A 313 -10.22 13.10 5.28
CA LEU A 313 -10.40 11.85 6.03
C LEU A 313 -10.81 12.09 7.48
N THR A 314 -10.37 13.16 8.14
CA THR A 314 -10.78 13.46 9.52
C THR A 314 -12.30 13.59 9.56
N LYS A 315 -12.89 14.36 8.64
CA LYS A 315 -14.34 14.49 8.52
C LYS A 315 -15.00 13.15 8.18
N SER A 316 -14.57 12.48 7.11
CA SER A 316 -15.28 11.28 6.64
C SER A 316 -15.19 10.10 7.62
N THR A 317 -14.06 9.94 8.31
CA THR A 317 -13.90 8.91 9.34
C THR A 317 -14.67 9.27 10.62
N THR A 318 -14.72 10.54 11.02
CA THR A 318 -15.62 11.02 12.10
C THR A 318 -17.06 10.62 11.83
N GLU A 319 -17.54 10.86 10.60
CA GLU A 319 -18.90 10.50 10.21
C GLU A 319 -19.14 8.99 10.19
N LEU A 320 -18.19 8.20 9.68
CA LEU A 320 -18.26 6.74 9.70
C LEU A 320 -18.38 6.21 11.14
N TYR A 321 -17.53 6.70 12.03
CA TYR A 321 -17.54 6.22 13.41
C TYR A 321 -18.81 6.66 14.13
N ASN A 322 -19.28 7.89 13.94
CA ASN A 322 -20.56 8.36 14.48
C ASN A 322 -21.74 7.54 13.93
N ALA A 323 -21.72 7.16 12.65
CA ALA A 323 -22.75 6.32 12.04
C ALA A 323 -22.81 4.92 12.68
N MET A 324 -21.66 4.34 13.02
CA MET A 324 -21.58 3.05 13.71
C MET A 324 -21.85 3.18 15.22
N GLY A 325 -21.57 4.34 15.81
CA GLY A 325 -21.63 4.59 17.24
C GLY A 325 -20.48 3.92 18.03
N ASP A 326 -20.44 4.21 19.33
CA ASP A 326 -19.31 3.84 20.21
C ASP A 326 -19.03 2.32 20.26
N SER A 327 -20.08 1.50 20.41
CA SER A 327 -19.93 0.06 20.55
C SER A 327 -19.51 -0.63 19.25
N LEU A 328 -20.23 -0.38 18.15
CA LEU A 328 -20.00 -1.08 16.88
C LEU A 328 -18.72 -0.60 16.20
N SER A 329 -18.36 0.69 16.33
CA SER A 329 -17.13 1.24 15.75
C SER A 329 -15.86 0.51 16.20
N LYS A 330 -15.85 -0.14 17.38
CA LYS A 330 -14.73 -1.02 17.81
C LYS A 330 -14.38 -2.09 16.77
N ARG A 331 -15.32 -2.50 15.92
CA ARG A 331 -15.08 -3.47 14.83
C ARG A 331 -14.14 -2.95 13.75
N LEU A 332 -13.94 -1.64 13.62
CA LEU A 332 -12.97 -1.06 12.70
C LEU A 332 -11.54 -1.05 13.28
N PHE A 333 -11.40 -1.20 14.60
CA PHE A 333 -10.14 -0.99 15.30
C PHE A 333 -9.58 -2.28 15.89
N VAL A 334 -8.34 -2.23 16.38
CA VAL A 334 -7.70 -3.35 17.08
C VAL A 334 -8.25 -3.46 18.51
N HIS A 335 -9.49 -3.97 18.61
CA HIS A 335 -10.16 -4.35 19.84
C HIS A 335 -10.44 -5.86 19.82
N PHE A 336 -9.63 -6.62 20.54
CA PHE A 336 -9.70 -8.09 20.55
C PHE A 336 -9.51 -8.66 21.97
N PRO A 337 -10.32 -9.64 22.38
CA PRO A 337 -10.13 -10.33 23.66
C PRO A 337 -8.78 -11.05 23.71
N ALA A 338 -8.29 -11.35 24.92
CA ALA A 338 -7.12 -12.20 25.12
C ALA A 338 -7.22 -13.51 24.32
N ASN A 339 -6.10 -13.99 23.79
CA ASN A 339 -5.97 -15.22 23.02
C ASN A 339 -6.72 -15.23 21.66
N SER A 340 -7.05 -14.07 21.10
CA SER A 340 -7.51 -13.95 19.71
C SER A 340 -6.40 -14.24 18.70
N TYR A 341 -5.15 -13.97 19.08
CA TYR A 341 -3.97 -14.20 18.25
C TYR A 341 -2.92 -15.05 19.00
N SER A 342 -2.09 -15.78 18.25
CA SER A 342 -1.05 -16.63 18.85
C SER A 342 -0.04 -15.77 19.61
N GLY A 343 0.22 -16.12 20.88
CA GLY A 343 1.12 -15.37 21.75
C GLY A 343 0.51 -14.11 22.38
N GLN A 344 -0.81 -13.88 22.22
CA GLN A 344 -1.51 -12.74 22.79
C GLN A 344 -2.21 -13.12 24.10
N ASP A 345 -1.57 -12.94 25.24
CA ASP A 345 -2.12 -13.27 26.56
C ASP A 345 -3.05 -12.19 27.15
N LYS A 346 -2.98 -10.95 26.64
CA LYS A 346 -3.72 -9.78 27.13
C LYS A 346 -4.63 -9.22 26.06
N GLU A 347 -5.81 -8.74 26.46
CA GLU A 347 -6.73 -8.00 25.60
C GLU A 347 -6.03 -6.85 24.86
N LEU A 348 -6.36 -6.69 23.58
CA LEU A 348 -5.95 -5.54 22.77
C LEU A 348 -7.08 -4.51 22.75
N LYS A 349 -6.75 -3.26 23.06
CA LYS A 349 -7.64 -2.10 22.98
C LYS A 349 -6.85 -0.93 22.41
N ASP A 350 -7.05 -0.69 21.13
CA ASP A 350 -6.39 0.38 20.39
C ASP A 350 -7.46 1.21 19.67
N ASP A 351 -7.48 2.51 19.93
CA ASP A 351 -8.43 3.46 19.35
C ASP A 351 -7.80 4.33 18.25
N THR A 352 -6.54 4.07 17.90
CA THR A 352 -5.80 4.72 16.80
C THR A 352 -5.73 3.79 15.59
N HIS A 353 -5.28 2.55 15.79
CA HIS A 353 -4.94 1.66 14.68
C HIS A 353 -6.09 0.76 14.26
N SER A 354 -6.36 0.74 12.95
CA SER A 354 -7.37 -0.12 12.35
C SER A 354 -6.95 -1.59 12.28
N ASN A 355 -7.95 -2.46 12.29
CA ASN A 355 -7.78 -3.84 11.81
C ASN A 355 -8.07 -3.90 10.29
N ALA A 356 -8.02 -5.09 9.69
CA ALA A 356 -8.27 -5.25 8.26
C ALA A 356 -9.63 -4.75 7.77
N PHE A 357 -10.70 -4.90 8.57
CA PHE A 357 -12.03 -4.39 8.22
C PHE A 357 -12.06 -2.85 8.27
N GLY A 358 -11.50 -2.24 9.31
CA GLY A 358 -11.41 -0.78 9.39
C GLY A 358 -10.57 -0.17 8.28
N ALA A 359 -9.42 -0.76 7.98
CA ALA A 359 -8.56 -0.33 6.88
C ALA A 359 -9.29 -0.39 5.54
N TYR A 360 -10.14 -1.40 5.35
CA TYR A 360 -10.95 -1.56 4.16
C TYR A 360 -12.01 -0.46 4.03
N GLU A 361 -12.78 -0.18 5.09
CA GLU A 361 -13.77 0.90 5.11
C GLU A 361 -13.10 2.28 4.90
N ILE A 362 -11.98 2.54 5.59
CA ILE A 362 -11.23 3.80 5.45
C ILE A 362 -10.67 3.94 4.03
N CYS A 363 -10.13 2.87 3.44
CA CYS A 363 -9.65 2.91 2.07
C CYS A 363 -10.78 3.24 1.07
N LYS A 364 -12.01 2.79 1.31
CA LYS A 364 -13.15 3.20 0.48
C LYS A 364 -13.44 4.70 0.60
N LEU A 365 -13.30 5.29 1.78
CA LEU A 365 -13.39 6.75 1.96
C LEU A 365 -12.30 7.50 1.19
N VAL A 366 -11.06 6.97 1.17
CA VAL A 366 -9.97 7.52 0.35
C VAL A 366 -10.34 7.51 -1.14
N VAL A 367 -10.84 6.39 -1.66
CA VAL A 367 -11.27 6.30 -3.06
C VAL A 367 -12.43 7.25 -3.37
N MET A 368 -13.39 7.40 -2.46
CA MET A 368 -14.47 8.39 -2.60
C MET A 368 -13.94 9.83 -2.59
N GLY A 369 -12.90 10.11 -1.81
CA GLY A 369 -12.16 11.38 -1.84
C GLY A 369 -11.49 11.62 -3.19
N LEU A 370 -10.82 10.62 -3.77
CA LEU A 370 -10.26 10.69 -5.12
C LEU A 370 -11.35 10.99 -6.15
N LYS A 371 -12.50 10.29 -6.07
CA LYS A 371 -13.65 10.52 -6.97
C LYS A 371 -14.20 11.94 -6.86
N SER A 372 -14.34 12.44 -5.64
CA SER A 372 -14.88 13.79 -5.38
C SER A 372 -13.97 14.90 -5.90
N ASN A 373 -12.66 14.65 -5.96
CA ASN A 373 -11.68 15.55 -6.57
C ASN A 373 -11.56 15.39 -8.10
N ASN A 374 -12.35 14.50 -8.73
CA ASN A 374 -12.37 14.25 -10.18
C ASN A 374 -10.99 13.93 -10.78
N VAL A 375 -10.13 13.25 -10.01
CA VAL A 375 -8.78 12.89 -10.48
C VAL A 375 -8.83 11.75 -11.51
N GLU A 376 -7.89 11.74 -12.45
CA GLU A 376 -7.91 10.78 -13.56
C GLU A 376 -7.79 9.31 -13.10
N LEU A 377 -7.09 9.07 -11.98
CA LEU A 377 -6.91 7.73 -11.39
C LEU A 377 -8.21 6.94 -11.31
N VAL A 378 -9.34 7.59 -11.02
CA VAL A 378 -10.61 6.89 -10.76
C VAL A 378 -11.19 6.20 -11.99
N LYS A 379 -10.69 6.54 -13.20
CA LYS A 379 -11.03 5.82 -14.44
C LYS A 379 -10.48 4.39 -14.48
N TYR A 380 -9.47 4.10 -13.66
CA TYR A 380 -8.80 2.80 -13.57
C TYR A 380 -9.23 1.99 -12.33
N LEU A 381 -10.31 2.40 -11.67
CA LEU A 381 -10.94 1.57 -10.64
C LEU A 381 -11.45 0.27 -11.27
N ARG A 382 -11.26 -0.84 -10.57
CA ARG A 382 -11.73 -2.15 -11.03
C ARG A 382 -13.26 -2.17 -11.15
N SER A 383 -13.76 -3.02 -12.05
CA SER A 383 -15.20 -3.12 -12.35
C SER A 383 -16.07 -3.54 -11.17
N ASN A 384 -15.48 -4.14 -10.14
CA ASN A 384 -16.16 -4.52 -8.91
C ASN A 384 -16.24 -3.38 -7.87
N TRP A 385 -15.62 -2.22 -8.13
CA TRP A 385 -15.79 -1.04 -7.28
C TRP A 385 -17.27 -0.65 -7.18
N ARG A 386 -17.69 -0.28 -5.97
CA ARG A 386 -19.01 0.25 -5.66
C ARG A 386 -18.84 1.50 -4.81
N ASP A 387 -19.59 2.55 -5.17
CA ASP A 387 -19.52 3.80 -4.44
C ASP A 387 -19.97 3.59 -3.00
N PHE A 388 -19.25 4.26 -2.10
CA PHE A 388 -19.32 4.04 -0.67
C PHE A 388 -19.80 5.31 0.02
N HIS A 389 -20.63 5.14 1.05
CA HIS A 389 -21.07 6.23 1.90
C HIS A 389 -20.99 5.77 3.35
N TYR A 390 -20.48 6.63 4.24
CA TYR A 390 -20.20 6.27 5.64
C TYR A 390 -21.45 5.88 6.46
N TYR A 391 -22.66 6.32 6.08
CA TYR A 391 -23.93 5.82 6.67
C TYR A 391 -24.37 4.45 6.14
N ASN A 392 -23.74 3.95 5.08
CA ASN A 392 -23.99 2.64 4.48
C ASN A 392 -22.71 1.79 4.58
N TYR A 393 -22.12 1.72 5.77
CA TYR A 393 -20.93 0.93 6.04
C TYR A 393 -21.19 -0.57 5.79
N ASP A 394 -20.14 -1.32 5.45
CA ASP A 394 -20.30 -2.73 5.14
C ASP A 394 -20.62 -3.57 6.39
N ASP A 395 -21.26 -4.71 6.17
CA ASP A 395 -21.50 -5.69 7.22
C ASP A 395 -20.21 -6.42 7.57
N TRP A 396 -19.62 -6.07 8.72
CA TRP A 396 -18.37 -6.66 9.22
C TRP A 396 -18.43 -8.19 9.36
N GLN A 397 -19.61 -8.79 9.53
CA GLN A 397 -19.76 -10.24 9.64
C GLN A 397 -19.55 -10.96 8.30
N LYS A 398 -19.71 -10.23 7.19
CA LYS A 398 -19.48 -10.75 5.83
C LYS A 398 -18.05 -10.50 5.35
N PHE A 399 -17.30 -9.62 6.03
CA PHE A 399 -15.92 -9.34 5.69
C PHE A 399 -15.06 -10.59 5.89
N TYR A 400 -14.31 -10.97 4.85
CA TYR A 400 -13.50 -12.18 4.85
C TYR A 400 -12.02 -11.81 4.77
N TRP A 401 -11.32 -11.97 5.89
CA TRP A 401 -9.89 -11.75 5.99
C TRP A 401 -9.23 -12.94 6.70
N PRO A 402 -8.71 -13.92 5.94
CA PRO A 402 -8.02 -15.05 6.55
C PRO A 402 -6.68 -14.58 7.12
N MET A 403 -6.36 -14.98 8.35
CA MET A 403 -5.11 -14.56 9.01
C MET A 403 -3.88 -15.01 8.23
N THR A 404 -2.91 -14.12 8.09
CA THR A 404 -1.59 -14.50 7.56
C THR A 404 -0.93 -15.55 8.51
N PRO A 405 -0.19 -16.55 8.00
CA PRO A 405 0.40 -17.58 8.86
C PRO A 405 1.64 -17.07 9.60
N ILE A 406 2.08 -15.84 9.35
CA ILE A 406 3.08 -15.15 10.17
C ILE A 406 2.35 -14.38 11.23
N ASN A 407 2.67 -14.66 12.49
CA ASN A 407 2.06 -13.93 13.59
C ASN A 407 3.14 -13.52 14.58
N LYS A 408 3.45 -12.22 14.59
CA LYS A 408 4.16 -11.57 15.68
C LYS A 408 3.28 -10.44 16.17
N LEU A 409 3.05 -10.40 17.47
CA LEU A 409 2.29 -9.32 18.08
C LEU A 409 3.24 -8.18 18.38
N GLU A 410 3.32 -7.22 17.46
CA GLU A 410 4.02 -5.96 17.69
C GLU A 410 3.07 -4.82 17.37
N LYS A 411 2.85 -3.95 18.36
CA LYS A 411 2.01 -2.76 18.18
C LYS A 411 2.74 -1.74 17.29
N PRO A 412 2.08 -1.14 16.28
CA PRO A 412 2.67 -0.08 15.48
C PRO A 412 3.16 1.08 16.36
N ALA A 413 4.28 1.68 15.97
CA ALA A 413 4.70 2.94 16.58
C ALA A 413 3.74 4.04 16.12
N GLY A 414 3.35 4.90 17.05
CA GLY A 414 2.49 6.03 16.73
C GLY A 414 1.42 6.33 17.77
N ASP A 415 1.52 5.76 18.97
CA ASP A 415 0.76 6.16 20.17
C ASP A 415 1.61 6.93 21.17
#